data_AF-Q5UWZ4-F1
#
_entry.id   AF-Q5UWZ4-F1
#
_cell.length_a   1.000
_cell.length_b   1.000
_cell.length_c   1.000
_cell.angle_alpha   90.00
_cell.angle_beta   90.00
_cell.angle_gamma   90.00
#
_symmetry.space_group_name_H-M   'P 1'
#
loop_
_entity.id
_entity.type
_entity.pdbx_description
1 polymer ?
#
loop_
_entity_poly.entity_id
_entity_poly.type
_entity_poly.pdbx_seq_one_letter_code
_entity_poly.pdbx_strand_id
1 'polypeptide(L)'
;MSLRGVAGLPSALGSLSVAPFRALSGFGGSGGFLASVRSGVDSPSLFGSSDSEQRQSTATESTSETDDGPDIDSLSVQEAWALLADRVSVSDPETATPGEYARRAIDSGLPAEPVRRLTVLFREVEYGGRSATGDRTESARAALRELLGRGDD
;
A
#
# COMPACT_ATOMS: atom_id res chain seq x y z
N MET A 1 31.67 -54.93 10.50
CA MET A 1 32.40 -53.82 9.86
C MET A 1 31.45 -53.12 8.89
N SER A 2 30.84 -52.02 9.34
CA SER A 2 30.37 -50.88 8.53
C SER A 2 29.55 -49.97 9.44
N LEU A 3 30.14 -48.82 9.72
CA LEU A 3 29.58 -47.68 10.44
C LEU A 3 28.84 -46.78 9.46
N ARG A 4 27.67 -46.26 9.86
CA ARG A 4 27.02 -45.01 9.41
C ARG A 4 25.67 -44.93 10.15
N GLY A 5 25.38 -44.03 11.10
CA GLY A 5 25.97 -42.74 11.44
C GLY A 5 25.38 -41.63 10.56
N VAL A 6 24.27 -41.01 11.00
CA VAL A 6 24.12 -39.55 11.15
C VAL A 6 22.70 -39.17 11.61
N ALA A 7 22.68 -38.21 12.53
CA ALA A 7 21.64 -37.29 13.02
C ALA A 7 20.35 -37.18 12.18
N GLY A 8 19.16 -36.98 12.76
CA GLY A 8 18.85 -36.09 13.87
C GLY A 8 18.52 -34.70 13.32
N LEU A 9 17.23 -34.33 13.33
CA LEU A 9 16.71 -33.03 13.81
C LEU A 9 15.18 -32.96 13.57
N PRO A 10 14.39 -32.50 14.56
CA PRO A 10 12.96 -32.25 14.44
C PRO A 10 12.72 -30.83 13.90
N SER A 11 11.99 -30.70 12.78
CA SER A 11 11.48 -29.40 12.34
C SER A 11 10.12 -29.16 13.01
N ALA A 12 10.19 -28.65 14.24
CA ALA A 12 9.10 -27.85 14.79
C ALA A 12 9.12 -26.50 14.05
N LEU A 13 8.22 -26.32 13.09
CA LEU A 13 7.92 -25.00 12.56
C LEU A 13 6.68 -24.50 13.28
N GLY A 14 6.93 -23.53 14.16
CA GLY A 14 5.93 -22.90 15.00
C GLY A 14 4.83 -22.23 14.19
N SER A 15 3.63 -22.29 14.73
CA SER A 15 2.49 -21.50 14.30
C SER A 15 2.84 -20.02 14.37
N LEU A 16 3.17 -19.44 13.22
CA LEU A 16 3.17 -17.98 13.07
C LEU A 16 1.71 -17.58 12.82
N SER A 17 1.02 -17.23 13.89
CA SER A 17 -0.30 -16.61 13.82
C SER A 17 -0.13 -15.20 13.24
N VAL A 18 -0.06 -15.10 11.91
CA VAL A 18 -0.13 -13.82 11.23
C VAL A 18 -1.60 -13.46 11.11
N ALA A 19 -2.03 -12.56 11.98
CA ALA A 19 -3.33 -11.94 11.86
C ALA A 19 -3.36 -11.11 10.55
N PRO A 20 -4.50 -11.08 9.84
CA PRO A 20 -4.64 -10.25 8.66
C PRO A 20 -4.59 -8.78 9.10
N PHE A 21 -3.65 -8.03 8.55
CA PHE A 21 -3.61 -6.57 8.68
C PHE A 21 -4.74 -5.97 7.83
N ARG A 22 -5.98 -6.13 8.29
CA ARG A 22 -7.16 -5.39 7.83
C ARG A 22 -7.57 -4.42 8.93
N ALA A 23 -6.96 -3.23 8.92
CA ALA A 23 -7.57 -1.99 9.38
C ALA A 23 -6.55 -0.84 9.30
N LEU A 24 -6.54 -0.13 8.18
CA LEU A 24 -6.23 1.30 8.22
C LEU A 24 -7.28 2.06 7.41
N SER A 25 -8.52 2.00 7.90
CA SER A 25 -9.56 2.98 7.62
C SER A 25 -9.79 3.76 8.91
N GLY A 26 -9.45 5.05 8.90
CA GLY A 26 -9.93 6.03 9.89
C GLY A 26 -8.93 6.45 10.97
N PHE A 27 -7.98 7.33 10.63
CA PHE A 27 -7.42 8.27 11.60
C PHE A 27 -8.04 9.66 11.36
N GLY A 28 -9.31 9.80 11.75
CA GLY A 28 -9.92 11.08 12.07
C GLY A 28 -9.79 11.29 13.58
N GLY A 29 -8.77 12.04 14.00
CA GLY A 29 -8.48 12.22 15.42
C GLY A 29 -7.26 13.10 15.65
N SER A 30 -7.36 14.38 15.33
CA SER A 30 -6.40 15.40 15.78
C SER A 30 -6.60 15.65 17.29
N GLY A 31 -6.12 14.70 18.10
CA GLY A 31 -6.06 14.78 19.55
C GLY A 31 -4.62 14.87 20.02
N GLY A 32 -4.13 16.10 20.22
CA GLY A 32 -3.21 16.55 21.26
C GLY A 32 -1.89 15.82 21.58
N PHE A 33 -0.91 16.64 22.00
CA PHE A 33 0.35 16.31 22.70
C PHE A 33 1.49 15.91 21.76
N LEU A 34 2.62 16.61 21.70
CA LEU A 34 3.50 17.01 22.81
C LEU A 34 4.33 18.26 22.47
N ALA A 35 4.54 19.12 23.48
CA ALA A 35 5.85 19.62 23.92
C ALA A 35 5.81 21.10 24.38
N SER A 36 5.93 21.34 25.67
CA SER A 36 7.17 21.88 26.27
C SER A 36 6.92 22.44 27.68
N VAL A 37 7.78 22.05 28.62
CA VAL A 37 7.80 22.50 30.01
C VAL A 37 8.43 23.89 30.08
N ARG A 38 7.68 24.89 30.58
CA ARG A 38 8.26 26.05 31.26
C ARG A 38 7.25 26.73 32.19
N SER A 39 7.40 26.41 33.48
CA SER A 39 7.36 27.38 34.60
C SER A 39 6.17 28.36 34.70
N GLY A 40 5.27 28.07 35.64
CA GLY A 40 4.93 29.04 36.70
C GLY A 40 3.91 30.14 36.37
N VAL A 41 2.86 30.13 37.19
CA VAL A 41 2.09 31.26 37.74
C VAL A 41 1.17 32.09 36.81
N ASP A 42 -0.10 32.02 37.19
CA ASP A 42 -1.16 33.03 37.19
C ASP A 42 -0.83 34.43 36.63
N SER A 43 -1.66 34.91 35.69
CA SER A 43 -2.20 36.28 35.69
C SER A 43 -3.32 36.45 34.64
N PRO A 44 -4.52 36.93 35.03
CA PRO A 44 -5.56 37.38 34.10
C PRO A 44 -5.36 38.86 33.74
N SER A 45 -5.52 39.26 32.47
CA SER A 45 -5.83 40.64 31.99
C SER A 45 -5.93 40.68 30.46
N LEU A 46 -7.10 41.00 29.88
CA LEU A 46 -7.50 42.34 29.41
C LEU A 46 -6.70 42.91 28.21
N PHE A 47 -7.02 42.43 27.00
CA PHE A 47 -6.92 43.06 25.66
C PHE A 47 -7.04 41.91 24.64
N GLY A 48 -7.69 41.94 23.49
CA GLY A 48 -8.17 42.98 22.60
C GLY A 48 -8.35 42.30 21.23
N SER A 49 -9.43 42.63 20.51
CA SER A 49 -9.66 42.50 19.06
C SER A 49 -9.07 41.32 18.27
N SER A 50 -9.91 40.51 17.62
CA SER A 50 -10.53 40.90 16.35
C SER A 50 -11.49 39.83 15.84
N ASP A 51 -12.62 40.36 15.34
CA ASP A 51 -13.59 39.79 14.42
C ASP A 51 -12.95 38.98 13.28
N SER A 52 -13.41 37.75 13.06
CA SER A 52 -13.22 36.99 11.81
C SER A 52 -14.17 35.79 11.79
N GLU A 53 -15.40 36.06 11.34
CA GLU A 53 -16.26 35.19 10.55
C GLU A 53 -16.12 33.67 10.74
N GLN A 54 -16.98 33.11 11.58
CA GLN A 54 -17.43 31.73 11.45
C GLN A 54 -18.21 31.56 10.13
N ARG A 55 -17.48 31.41 9.02
CA ARG A 55 -18.03 30.79 7.81
C ARG A 55 -17.92 29.29 7.96
N GLN A 56 -18.93 28.74 8.62
CA GLN A 56 -19.28 27.33 8.55
C GLN A 56 -19.64 27.01 7.09
N SER A 57 -18.63 26.57 6.34
CA SER A 57 -18.78 25.99 5.02
C SER A 57 -17.77 24.87 4.89
N THR A 58 -17.89 23.85 5.75
CA THR A 58 -17.46 22.52 5.34
C THR A 58 -18.46 22.06 4.32
N ALA A 59 -18.11 22.38 3.08
CA ALA A 59 -18.72 21.87 1.88
C ALA A 59 -18.98 20.38 2.08
N THR A 60 -20.23 20.00 1.89
CA THR A 60 -20.60 18.68 1.41
C THR A 60 -19.66 18.38 0.23
N GLU A 61 -18.60 17.60 0.47
CA GLU A 61 -17.80 17.05 -0.61
C GLU A 61 -18.73 16.10 -1.34
N SER A 62 -19.32 16.61 -2.43
CA SER A 62 -19.99 15.82 -3.44
C SER A 62 -19.05 14.69 -3.81
N THR A 63 -19.41 13.47 -3.43
CA THR A 63 -18.98 12.27 -4.13
C THR A 63 -19.57 12.35 -5.54
N SER A 64 -18.93 13.12 -6.41
CA SER A 64 -19.06 12.93 -7.85
C SER A 64 -18.34 11.61 -8.13
N GLU A 65 -19.10 10.52 -8.10
CA GLU A 65 -18.73 9.24 -8.69
C GLU A 65 -18.67 9.47 -10.20
N THR A 66 -17.61 10.12 -10.67
CA THR A 66 -17.22 10.04 -12.05
C THR A 66 -16.71 8.61 -12.24
N ASP A 67 -17.35 7.85 -13.13
CA ASP A 67 -16.90 6.55 -13.64
C ASP A 67 -15.65 6.72 -14.52
N ASP A 68 -14.68 7.51 -14.03
CA ASP A 68 -13.33 7.56 -14.56
C ASP A 68 -12.55 6.55 -13.71
N GLY A 69 -11.86 5.62 -14.37
CA GLY A 69 -11.06 4.59 -13.69
C GLY A 69 -10.02 5.16 -12.71
N PRO A 70 -9.28 4.31 -11.98
CA PRO A 70 -8.32 4.79 -10.99
C PRO A 70 -7.30 5.75 -11.62
N ASP A 71 -7.05 6.88 -10.96
CA ASP A 71 -6.03 7.86 -11.37
C ASP A 71 -4.64 7.25 -11.23
N ILE A 72 -4.12 6.69 -12.33
CA ILE A 72 -2.86 5.96 -12.39
C ILE A 72 -1.67 6.87 -12.00
N ASP A 73 -1.75 8.17 -12.28
CA ASP A 73 -0.66 9.12 -12.05
C ASP A 73 -0.47 9.45 -10.55
N SER A 74 -1.46 9.13 -9.72
CA SER A 74 -1.39 9.27 -8.27
C SER A 74 -0.84 8.03 -7.54
N LEU A 75 -0.81 6.87 -8.19
CA LEU A 75 -0.58 5.58 -7.51
C LEU A 75 0.85 5.37 -7.04
N SER A 76 1.02 4.75 -5.87
CA SER A 76 2.28 4.14 -5.44
C SER A 76 2.55 2.82 -6.16
N VAL A 77 3.77 2.28 -6.01
CA VAL A 77 4.12 0.94 -6.52
C VAL A 77 3.20 -0.15 -5.94
N GLN A 78 2.82 -0.03 -4.67
CA GLN A 78 1.95 -0.98 -3.96
C GLN A 78 0.52 -0.92 -4.48
N GLU A 79 -0.01 0.29 -4.71
CA GLU A 79 -1.36 0.48 -5.26
C GLU A 79 -1.42 0.01 -6.72
N ALA A 80 -0.41 0.31 -7.53
CA ALA A 80 -0.31 -0.19 -8.90
C ALA A 80 -0.28 -1.73 -8.94
N TRP A 81 0.45 -2.36 -8.02
CA TRP A 81 0.45 -3.82 -7.87
C TRP A 81 -0.93 -4.35 -7.45
N ALA A 82 -1.61 -3.71 -6.50
CA ALA A 82 -2.93 -4.11 -6.05
C ALA A 82 -3.96 -4.13 -7.19
N LEU A 83 -3.90 -3.15 -8.10
CA LEU A 83 -4.76 -3.11 -9.29
C LEU A 83 -4.48 -4.25 -10.28
N LEU A 84 -3.22 -4.68 -10.42
CA LEU A 84 -2.90 -5.89 -11.19
C LEU A 84 -3.45 -7.13 -10.48
N ALA A 85 -3.24 -7.26 -9.17
CA ALA A 85 -3.66 -8.42 -8.41
C ALA A 85 -5.19 -8.61 -8.41
N ASP A 86 -5.95 -7.51 -8.38
CA ASP A 86 -7.42 -7.52 -8.47
C ASP A 86 -7.94 -8.12 -9.79
N ARG A 87 -7.18 -7.96 -10.88
CA ARG A 87 -7.50 -8.53 -12.20
C ARG A 87 -7.19 -10.02 -12.34
N VAL A 88 -6.53 -10.64 -11.35
CA VAL A 88 -5.96 -11.98 -11.49
C VAL A 88 -6.58 -12.92 -10.47
N SER A 89 -7.39 -13.87 -10.95
CA SER A 89 -7.97 -14.91 -10.10
C SER A 89 -6.93 -15.99 -9.75
N VAL A 90 -6.54 -16.02 -8.48
CA VAL A 90 -5.69 -17.06 -7.87
C VAL A 90 -6.52 -17.95 -6.93
N SER A 91 -6.12 -19.21 -6.76
CA SER A 91 -6.86 -20.18 -5.94
C SER A 91 -6.78 -19.89 -4.43
N ASP A 92 -5.61 -19.47 -3.94
CA ASP A 92 -5.35 -19.18 -2.53
C ASP A 92 -4.68 -17.81 -2.39
N PRO A 93 -5.45 -16.70 -2.42
CA PRO A 93 -4.91 -15.34 -2.40
C PRO A 93 -4.14 -15.02 -1.12
N GLU A 94 -4.45 -15.68 0.00
CA GLU A 94 -3.81 -15.46 1.31
C GLU A 94 -2.34 -15.94 1.34
N THR A 95 -1.96 -16.86 0.45
CA THR A 95 -0.61 -17.44 0.41
C THR A 95 0.10 -17.22 -0.92
N ALA A 96 -0.62 -16.76 -1.94
CA ALA A 96 -0.09 -16.51 -3.25
C ALA A 96 0.98 -15.41 -3.22
N THR A 97 2.16 -15.76 -3.71
CA THR A 97 3.29 -14.85 -3.82
C THR A 97 3.11 -13.90 -5.01
N PRO A 98 3.80 -12.74 -5.03
CA PRO A 98 3.77 -11.84 -6.19
C PRO A 98 4.20 -12.53 -7.49
N GLY A 99 5.14 -13.49 -7.42
CA GLY A 99 5.55 -14.27 -8.57
C GLY A 99 4.46 -15.21 -9.11
N GLU A 100 3.60 -15.73 -8.24
CA GLU A 100 2.47 -16.58 -8.63
C GLU A 100 1.35 -15.78 -9.25
N TYR A 101 1.02 -14.61 -8.69
CA TYR A 101 0.12 -13.65 -9.34
C TYR A 101 0.63 -13.26 -10.74
N ALA A 102 1.92 -12.94 -10.86
CA ALA A 102 2.53 -12.61 -12.14
C ALA A 102 2.42 -13.75 -13.16
N ARG A 103 2.71 -14.99 -12.74
CA ARG A 103 2.55 -16.17 -13.60
C ARG A 103 1.10 -16.33 -14.04
N ARG A 104 0.16 -16.22 -13.10
CA ARG A 104 -1.27 -16.36 -13.36
C ARG A 104 -1.80 -15.30 -14.32
N ALA A 105 -1.35 -14.04 -14.18
CA ALA A 105 -1.69 -12.96 -15.08
C ALA A 105 -1.23 -13.23 -16.52
N ILE A 106 -0.02 -13.77 -16.68
CA ILE A 106 0.53 -14.12 -17.99
C ILE A 106 -0.23 -15.31 -18.59
N ASP A 107 -0.50 -16.33 -17.77
CA ASP A 107 -1.28 -17.50 -18.19
C ASP A 107 -2.71 -17.12 -18.60
N SER A 108 -3.28 -16.03 -18.05
CA SER A 108 -4.56 -15.47 -18.45
C SER A 108 -4.49 -14.52 -19.65
N GLY A 109 -3.30 -14.28 -20.22
CA GLY A 109 -3.12 -13.51 -21.45
C GLY A 109 -2.64 -12.06 -21.27
N LEU A 110 -2.34 -11.61 -20.05
CA LEU A 110 -1.74 -10.29 -19.86
C LEU A 110 -0.29 -10.27 -20.41
N PRO A 111 0.18 -9.13 -20.95
CA PRO A 111 1.50 -9.04 -21.54
C PRO A 111 2.60 -9.32 -20.50
N ALA A 112 3.51 -10.22 -20.85
CA ALA A 112 4.49 -10.74 -19.90
C ALA A 112 5.52 -9.73 -19.41
N GLU A 113 5.94 -8.79 -20.28
CA GLU A 113 6.96 -7.82 -19.91
C GLU A 113 6.44 -6.83 -18.84
N PRO A 114 5.28 -6.17 -19.01
CA PRO A 114 4.81 -5.19 -18.03
C PRO A 114 4.43 -5.84 -16.71
N VAL A 115 3.83 -7.03 -16.75
CA VAL A 115 3.54 -7.84 -15.54
C VAL A 115 4.83 -8.10 -14.77
N ARG A 116 5.89 -8.59 -15.44
CA ARG A 116 7.17 -8.90 -14.78
C ARG A 116 7.81 -7.64 -14.24
N ARG A 117 7.80 -6.53 -14.99
CA ARG A 117 8.37 -5.25 -14.57
C ARG A 117 7.70 -4.75 -13.27
N LEU A 118 6.37 -4.71 -13.25
CA LEU A 118 5.61 -4.29 -12.06
C LEU A 118 5.86 -5.23 -10.87
N THR A 119 5.91 -6.54 -11.10
CA THR A 119 6.20 -7.53 -10.05
C THR A 119 7.58 -7.34 -9.43
N VAL A 120 8.60 -7.04 -10.24
CA VAL A 120 9.96 -6.78 -9.75
C VAL A 120 9.98 -5.52 -8.89
N LEU A 121 9.40 -4.42 -9.37
CA LEU A 121 9.33 -3.15 -8.65
C LEU A 121 8.62 -3.31 -7.30
N PHE A 122 7.50 -4.03 -7.28
CA PHE A 122 6.77 -4.33 -6.04
C PHE A 122 7.65 -5.10 -5.05
N ARG A 123 8.28 -6.20 -5.49
CA ARG A 123 9.15 -7.01 -4.62
C ARG A 123 10.36 -6.23 -4.09
N GLU A 124 10.90 -5.29 -4.87
CA GLU A 124 12.00 -4.44 -4.41
C GLU A 124 11.60 -3.49 -3.29
N VAL A 125 10.38 -2.94 -3.34
CA VAL A 125 9.85 -2.07 -2.29
C VAL A 125 9.43 -2.91 -1.07
N GLU A 126 8.70 -4.00 -1.31
CA GLU A 126 8.11 -4.83 -0.26
C GLU A 126 9.15 -5.59 0.57
N TYR A 127 10.16 -6.18 -0.09
CA TYR A 127 11.16 -7.01 0.58
C TYR A 127 12.55 -6.36 0.65
N GLY A 128 12.81 -5.37 -0.20
CA GLY A 128 14.17 -4.83 -0.37
C GLY A 128 14.53 -3.68 0.57
N GLY A 129 13.60 -3.21 1.41
CA GLY A 129 13.82 -2.05 2.28
C GLY A 129 14.18 -0.76 1.52
N ARG A 130 13.91 -0.72 0.21
CA ARG A 130 14.17 0.43 -0.67
C ARG A 130 12.92 1.28 -0.70
N SER A 131 13.06 2.58 -0.41
CA SER A 131 11.96 3.52 -0.63
C SER A 131 11.54 3.52 -2.09
N ALA A 132 10.24 3.65 -2.34
CA ALA A 132 9.68 3.90 -3.65
C ALA A 132 10.18 5.27 -4.15
N THR A 133 11.35 5.28 -4.80
CA THR A 133 11.88 6.48 -5.47
C THR A 133 10.93 6.88 -6.59
N GLY A 134 10.86 8.18 -6.90
CA GLY A 134 9.98 8.70 -7.95
C GLY A 134 10.09 7.92 -9.27
N ASP A 135 11.30 7.57 -9.69
CA ASP A 135 11.53 6.78 -10.91
C ASP A 135 10.93 5.37 -10.86
N ARG A 136 10.94 4.70 -9.70
CA ARG A 136 10.35 3.36 -9.53
C ARG A 136 8.84 3.44 -9.55
N THR A 137 8.28 4.44 -8.86
CA THR A 137 6.85 4.70 -8.87
C THR A 137 6.37 4.99 -10.30
N GLU A 138 7.08 5.85 -11.03
CA GLU A 138 6.74 6.16 -12.42
C GLU A 138 6.87 4.93 -13.33
N SER A 139 7.91 4.11 -13.14
CA SER A 139 8.07 2.86 -13.88
C SER A 139 6.94 1.86 -13.61
N ALA A 140 6.43 1.82 -12.37
CA ALA A 140 5.29 0.97 -12.00
C ALA A 140 3.99 1.46 -12.65
N ARG A 141 3.75 2.78 -12.63
CA ARG A 141 2.60 3.40 -13.31
C ARG A 141 2.64 3.20 -14.81
N ALA A 142 3.80 3.36 -15.44
CA ALA A 142 3.98 3.11 -16.86
C ALA A 142 3.67 1.64 -17.23
N ALA A 143 4.14 0.69 -16.42
CA ALA A 143 3.81 -0.72 -16.61
C ALA A 143 2.29 -0.98 -16.47
N LEU A 144 1.64 -0.35 -15.49
CA LEU A 144 0.21 -0.48 -15.31
C LEU A 144 -0.59 0.13 -16.48
N ARG A 145 -0.19 1.31 -16.99
CA ARG A 145 -0.80 1.91 -18.19
C ARG A 145 -0.74 0.98 -19.40
N GLU A 146 0.40 0.31 -19.60
CA GLU A 146 0.56 -0.66 -20.69
C GLU A 146 -0.37 -1.89 -20.52
N LEU A 147 -0.62 -2.30 -19.28
CA LEU A 147 -1.54 -3.39 -18.96
C LEU A 147 -3.01 -3.00 -19.18
N LEU A 148 -3.39 -1.79 -18.77
CA LEU A 148 -4.76 -1.30 -18.82
C LEU A 148 -5.15 -0.86 -20.23
N GLY A 149 -4.28 -0.13 -20.93
CA GLY A 149 -4.57 0.37 -22.28
C GLY A 149 -4.69 -0.72 -23.35
N ARG A 150 -4.39 -1.99 -23.03
CA ARG A 150 -4.69 -3.14 -23.90
C ARG A 150 -6.05 -3.80 -23.60
N GLY A 151 -6.63 -3.52 -22.44
CA GLY A 151 -7.95 -4.04 -22.03
C GLY A 151 -9.12 -3.24 -22.58
N ASP A 152 -8.88 -2.05 -23.14
CA ASP A 152 -9.88 -1.10 -23.63
C ASP A 152 -10.07 -1.12 -25.17
N ASP A 153 -9.42 -2.05 -25.89
CA ASP A 153 -9.56 -2.27 -27.36
C ASP A 153 -10.47 -3.47 -27.71
#